data_AF-A0A453CW54-F1
#
_entry.id   AF-A0A453CW54-F1
#
_cell.length_a   1.000
_cell.length_b   1.000
_cell.length_c   1.000
_cell.angle_alpha   90.00
_cell.angle_beta   90.00
_cell.angle_gamma   90.00
#
_symmetry.space_group_name_H-M   'P 1'
#
loop_
_entity.id
_entity.type
_entity.pdbx_description
1 polymer ?
#
loop_
_entity_poly.entity_id
_entity_poly.type
_entity_poly.pdbx_seq_one_letter_code
_entity_poly.pdbx_strand_id
1 'polypeptide(L)'
;TLYNIVQRKEDYVGTVLHTSPLNIQFRRALVGERWTAWMHLVRRLIDVRLFDQPDSTQWKLATNGVFTVTSFYMDLVNSGPISRSLHIWKIKVP
;
A
#
# COMPACT_ATOMS: atom_id res chain seq x y z
N THR A 1 -11.43 -1.57 -16.92
CA THR A 1 -11.14 -1.13 -15.54
C THR A 1 -11.04 -2.38 -14.68
N LEU A 2 -9.83 -2.76 -14.28
CA LEU A 2 -9.56 -4.18 -14.01
C LEU A 2 -10.09 -4.70 -12.67
N TYR A 3 -10.30 -3.89 -11.63
CA TYR A 3 -10.87 -4.35 -10.36
C TYR A 3 -11.63 -3.22 -9.66
N ASN A 4 -12.94 -3.38 -9.46
CA ASN A 4 -13.71 -2.53 -8.55
C ASN A 4 -14.07 -3.40 -7.35
N ILE A 5 -13.23 -3.33 -6.32
CA ILE A 5 -13.34 -4.14 -5.09
C ILE A 5 -14.31 -3.46 -4.10
N VAL A 6 -14.41 -2.13 -4.18
CA VAL A 6 -15.22 -1.32 -3.26
C VAL A 6 -16.57 -1.01 -3.89
N GLN A 7 -17.63 -1.00 -3.07
CA GLN A 7 -18.99 -0.76 -3.54
C GLN A 7 -19.17 0.66 -4.08
N ARG A 8 -18.40 1.64 -3.56
CA ARG A 8 -18.41 3.04 -4.01
C ARG A 8 -17.03 3.44 -4.52
N LYS A 9 -17.01 4.26 -5.57
CA LYS A 9 -15.81 4.64 -6.31
C LYS A 9 -14.84 5.53 -5.51
N GLU A 10 -15.32 6.20 -4.47
CA GLU A 10 -14.57 7.22 -3.70
C GLU A 10 -14.42 6.85 -2.21
N ASP A 11 -14.60 5.58 -1.87
CA ASP A 11 -14.45 5.12 -0.49
C ASP A 11 -12.96 4.99 -0.13
N TYR A 12 -12.58 5.55 1.03
CA TYR A 12 -11.24 5.42 1.59
C TYR A 12 -11.05 4.04 2.24
N VAL A 13 -9.81 3.55 2.21
CA VAL A 13 -9.43 2.27 2.85
C VAL A 13 -9.82 2.27 4.34
N GLY A 14 -9.62 3.38 5.04
CA GLY A 14 -10.07 3.56 6.42
C GLY A 14 -11.55 3.27 6.61
N THR A 15 -12.39 3.91 5.80
CA THR A 15 -13.84 3.74 5.86
C THR A 15 -14.26 2.29 5.60
N VAL A 16 -13.64 1.63 4.61
CA VAL A 16 -13.95 0.23 4.29
C VAL A 16 -13.57 -0.70 5.44
N LEU A 17 -12.39 -0.53 6.04
CA LEU A 17 -11.89 -1.39 7.12
C LEU A 17 -12.60 -1.18 8.46
N HIS A 18 -13.20 -0.01 8.69
CA HIS A 18 -13.98 0.27 9.90
C HIS A 18 -15.41 -0.29 9.88
N THR A 19 -15.91 -0.76 8.73
CA THR A 19 -17.27 -1.32 8.62
C THR A 19 -17.31 -2.81 8.97
N SER A 20 -18.32 -3.24 9.72
CA SER A 20 -18.58 -4.65 10.03
C SER A 20 -20.01 -5.03 9.63
N PRO A 21 -20.20 -5.83 8.56
CA PRO A 21 -19.18 -6.45 7.69
C PRO A 21 -18.49 -5.43 6.75
N LEU A 22 -17.28 -5.77 6.28
CA LEU A 22 -16.49 -4.93 5.36
C LEU A 22 -17.30 -4.55 4.11
N ASN A 23 -17.23 -3.28 3.70
CA ASN A 23 -17.90 -2.76 2.50
C ASN A 23 -17.21 -3.17 1.19
N ILE A 24 -17.10 -4.47 0.93
CA ILE A 24 -16.42 -5.06 -0.22
C ILE A 24 -17.38 -5.97 -0.97
N GLN A 25 -17.48 -5.79 -2.28
CA GLN A 25 -18.36 -6.59 -3.14
C GLN A 25 -17.58 -7.18 -4.31
N PHE A 26 -17.78 -8.47 -4.54
CA PHE A 26 -17.19 -9.19 -5.65
C PHE A 26 -18.21 -9.36 -6.77
N ARG A 27 -17.81 -9.05 -8.01
CA ARG A 27 -18.64 -9.32 -9.20
C ARG A 27 -18.89 -10.82 -9.43
N ARG A 28 -18.00 -11.68 -8.93
CA ARG A 28 -18.10 -13.14 -9.03
C ARG A 28 -18.22 -13.73 -7.64
N ALA A 29 -19.01 -14.78 -7.49
CA ALA A 29 -19.10 -15.53 -6.25
C ALA A 29 -17.72 -16.13 -5.89
N LEU A 30 -17.33 -15.99 -4.62
CA LEU A 30 -16.17 -16.67 -4.06
C LEU A 30 -16.63 -18.03 -3.55
N VAL A 31 -16.02 -19.11 -4.06
CA VAL A 31 -16.38 -20.49 -3.72
C VAL A 31 -15.10 -21.30 -3.51
N GLY A 32 -15.15 -22.31 -2.63
CA GLY A 32 -14.03 -23.18 -2.32
C GLY A 32 -12.83 -22.40 -1.76
N GLU A 33 -11.63 -22.70 -2.25
CA GLU A 33 -10.38 -22.08 -1.81
C GLU A 33 -10.40 -20.55 -1.81
N ARG A 34 -11.13 -19.92 -2.75
CA ARG A 34 -11.23 -18.45 -2.82
C ARG A 34 -12.03 -17.87 -1.66
N TRP A 35 -13.06 -18.59 -1.20
CA TRP A 35 -13.83 -18.19 -0.02
C TRP A 35 -13.02 -18.36 1.26
N THR A 36 -12.27 -19.46 1.37
CA THR A 36 -11.36 -19.72 2.49
C THR A 36 -10.28 -18.64 2.58
N ALA A 37 -9.63 -18.32 1.47
CA ALA A 37 -8.64 -17.24 1.40
C ALA A 37 -9.23 -15.87 1.78
N TRP A 38 -10.46 -15.59 1.33
CA TRP A 38 -11.19 -14.38 1.73
C TRP A 38 -11.44 -14.33 3.23
N MET A 39 -11.91 -15.41 3.84
CA MET A 39 -12.13 -15.46 5.30
C MET A 39 -10.85 -15.28 6.10
N HIS A 40 -9.74 -15.88 5.66
CA HIS A 40 -8.43 -15.64 6.27
C HIS A 40 -8.00 -14.17 6.15
N LEU A 41 -8.26 -13.52 5.02
CA LEU A 41 -7.98 -12.11 4.83
C LEU A 41 -8.84 -11.23 5.75
N VAL A 42 -10.16 -11.43 5.77
CA VAL A 42 -11.09 -10.68 6.63
C VAL A 42 -10.68 -10.78 8.09
N ARG A 43 -10.30 -11.98 8.56
CA ARG A 43 -9.84 -12.19 9.93
C ARG A 43 -8.59 -11.37 10.26
N ARG A 44 -7.62 -11.29 9.34
CA ARG A 44 -6.43 -10.45 9.51
C ARG A 44 -6.74 -8.96 9.46
N LEU A 45 -7.74 -8.56 8.67
CA LEU A 45 -8.13 -7.16 8.51
C LEU A 45 -8.85 -6.62 9.73
N ILE A 46 -9.65 -7.43 10.44
CA ILE A 46 -10.32 -7.03 11.69
C ILE A 46 -9.31 -6.59 12.77
N ASP A 47 -8.13 -7.20 12.77
CA ASP A 47 -7.06 -6.87 13.72
C ASP A 47 -6.27 -5.60 13.32
N VAL A 48 -6.46 -5.09 12.10
CA VAL A 48 -5.79 -3.86 11.63
C VAL A 48 -6.52 -2.65 12.18
N ARG A 49 -5.85 -1.90 13.07
CA ARG A 49 -6.31 -0.58 13.52
C ARG A 49 -5.59 0.49 12.72
N LEU A 50 -6.35 1.26 11.95
CA LEU A 50 -5.87 2.49 11.34
C LEU A 50 -5.99 3.61 12.36
N PHE A 51 -4.97 4.46 12.42
CA PHE A 51 -4.96 5.63 13.28
C PHE A 51 -5.12 6.88 12.41
N ASP A 52 -5.77 7.89 12.97
CA ASP A 52 -5.90 9.21 12.35
C ASP A 52 -4.60 10.02 12.54
N GLN A 53 -3.50 9.45 12.04
CA GLN A 53 -2.18 10.05 12.06
C GLN A 53 -1.69 10.13 10.60
N PRO A 54 -0.96 11.19 10.21
CA PRO A 54 -0.37 11.25 8.87
C PRO A 54 0.48 10.00 8.61
N ASP A 55 0.26 9.41 7.44
CA ASP A 55 1.03 8.26 6.98
C ASP A 55 2.53 8.60 6.93
N SER A 56 3.36 7.77 7.56
CA SER A 56 4.81 7.87 7.42
C SER A 56 5.28 6.95 6.31
N THR A 57 5.77 7.51 5.21
CA THR A 57 6.40 6.72 4.14
C THR A 57 7.82 6.35 4.56
N GLN A 58 8.08 5.05 4.70
CA GLN A 58 9.40 4.52 5.02
C GLN A 58 9.86 3.60 3.89
N TRP A 59 11.00 3.91 3.29
CA TRP A 59 11.63 3.05 2.30
C TRP A 59 12.47 2.01 3.03
N LYS A 60 12.27 0.72 2.75
CA LYS A 60 13.13 -0.35 3.28
C LYS A 60 14.18 -0.71 2.24
N LEU A 61 15.24 0.10 2.13
CA LEU A 61 16.38 -0.19 1.25
C LEU A 61 17.51 -0.94 1.99
N ALA A 62 17.62 -0.76 3.30
CA ALA A 62 18.66 -1.37 4.13
C ALA A 62 18.06 -2.30 5.21
N THR A 63 18.88 -3.21 5.74
CA THR A 63 18.52 -4.21 6.76
C THR A 63 18.03 -3.62 8.08
N ASN A 64 18.35 -2.36 8.37
CA ASN A 64 17.84 -1.59 9.51
C ASN A 64 16.42 -1.01 9.27
N GLY A 65 15.88 -1.14 8.07
CA GLY A 65 14.46 -0.92 7.76
C GLY A 65 13.99 0.54 7.70
N VAL A 66 14.89 1.52 7.83
CA VAL A 66 14.52 2.95 7.81
C VAL A 66 15.42 3.69 6.83
N PHE A 67 14.89 3.89 5.62
CA PHE A 67 15.45 4.76 4.61
C PHE A 67 14.43 5.87 4.35
N THR A 68 14.77 7.11 4.69
CA THR A 68 13.91 8.29 4.49
C THR A 68 14.20 8.90 3.12
N VAL A 69 13.30 9.76 2.62
CA VAL A 69 13.57 10.55 1.40
C VAL A 69 14.86 11.36 1.57
N THR A 70 15.10 11.90 2.77
CA THR A 70 16.32 12.63 3.11
C THR A 70 17.56 11.75 3.03
N SER A 71 17.56 10.55 3.62
CA SER A 71 18.71 9.65 3.54
C SER A 71 18.96 9.14 2.12
N PHE A 72 17.89 8.92 1.33
CA PHE A 72 18.01 8.59 -0.09
C PHE A 72 18.69 9.71 -0.87
N TYR A 73 18.26 10.95 -0.67
CA TYR A 73 18.84 12.09 -1.36
C TYR A 73 20.31 12.29 -0.96
N MET A 74 20.63 12.14 0.32
CA MET A 74 22.00 12.22 0.83
C MET A 74 22.89 11.10 0.27
N ASP A 75 22.39 9.87 0.18
CA ASP A 75 23.10 8.75 -0.43
C ASP A 75 23.38 9.01 -1.92
N LEU A 76 22.38 9.51 -2.65
CA LEU A 76 22.53 9.88 -4.05
C LEU A 76 23.61 10.95 -4.26
N VAL A 77 23.62 12.00 -3.43
CA VAL A 77 24.62 13.08 -3.47
C VAL A 77 26.02 12.59 -3.09
N ASN A 78 26.12 11.67 -2.13
CA ASN A 78 27.40 11.14 -1.64
C ASN A 78 27.97 10.01 -2.53
N SER A 79 27.15 9.38 -3.38
CA SER A 79 27.54 8.25 -4.24
C SER A 79 28.41 8.60 -5.47
N GLY A 80 28.81 9.87 -5.64
CA GLY A 80 29.69 10.32 -6.73
C GLY A 80 28.93 11.06 -7.85
N PRO A 81 29.51 11.21 -9.06
CA PRO A 81 28.91 12.06 -10.10
C PRO A 81 27.56 11.50 -10.53
N ILE A 82 26.50 12.17 -10.10
CA ILE A 82 25.11 11.88 -10.49
C ILE A 82 25.05 11.99 -12.02
N SER A 83 24.81 10.86 -12.69
CA SER A 83 24.64 10.83 -14.14
C SER A 83 23.57 11.85 -14.53
N ARG A 84 23.95 12.84 -15.34
CA ARG A 84 23.06 13.93 -15.82
C ARG A 84 21.85 13.43 -16.62
N SER A 85 21.78 12.12 -16.93
CA SER A 85 20.66 11.48 -17.64
C SER A 85 19.75 10.61 -16.74
N LEU A 86 19.93 10.64 -15.42
CA LEU A 86 18.93 10.09 -14.50
C LEU A 86 17.67 10.95 -14.63
N HIS A 87 16.75 10.52 -15.48
CA HIS A 87 15.39 11.03 -15.52
C HIS A 87 14.70 10.54 -14.26
N ILE A 88 15.04 11.12 -13.11
CA ILE A 88 14.49 10.77 -11.80
C ILE A 88 12.95 10.89 -11.86
N TRP A 89 12.44 11.85 -12.61
CA TRP A 89 11.01 12.04 -12.93
C TRP A 89 10.36 10.93 -13.77
N LYS A 90 11.14 10.07 -14.44
CA LYS A 90 10.64 8.88 -15.15
C LYS A 90 10.70 7.61 -14.31
N ILE A 91 11.30 7.66 -13.12
CA ILE A 91 11.21 6.55 -12.17
C ILE A 91 9.77 6.53 -11.67
N LYS A 92 8.98 5.59 -12.20
CA LYS A 92 7.69 5.24 -11.59
C LYS A 92 8.01 4.59 -10.26
N VAL A 93 8.06 5.42 -9.23
CA VAL A 93 8.06 4.97 -7.85
C VAL A 93 6.71 4.29 -7.61
N PRO A 94 6.67 3.06 -7.07
CA PRO A 94 5.42 2.35 -6.80
C PRO A 94 4.50 3.11 -5.86
#